data_AF-A0A1M7EBN1-F1
#
_entry.id   AF-A0A1M7EBN1-F1
#
_cell.length_a   1.000
_cell.length_b   1.000
_cell.length_c   1.000
_cell.angle_alpha   90.00
_cell.angle_beta   90.00
_cell.angle_gamma   90.00
#
_symmetry.space_group_name_H-M   'P 1'
#
loop_
_entity.id
_entity.type
_entity.pdbx_description
1 polymer ?
#
loop_
_entity_poly.entity_id
_entity_poly.type
_entity_poly.pdbx_seq_one_letter_code
_entity_poly.pdbx_strand_id
1 'polypeptide(L)'
;MTADFTDIFGAQPIPAADLPLSAADLRTRVAELGPWFHNIELAPGIATRGIAPAPGPQPADHPLRRWQVYREVLPADMRGMRVLDLGSADGFFALEMARRGASVLAQDSWGAMIARLRLAAQATGLQDRIWTRVGEVTAIRPRRTL
;
A
#
# COMPACT_ATOMS: atom_id res chain seq x y z
N MET A 1 -18.03 -5.10 -10.60
CA MET A 1 -17.36 -3.88 -11.06
C MET A 1 -16.30 -3.52 -10.03
N THR A 2 -15.02 -3.53 -10.39
CA THR A 2 -13.96 -3.00 -9.50
C THR A 2 -14.23 -1.51 -9.33
N ALA A 3 -14.28 -1.01 -8.10
CA ALA A 3 -14.53 0.41 -7.89
C ALA A 3 -13.30 1.20 -8.38
N ASP A 4 -13.52 2.19 -9.25
CA ASP A 4 -12.51 3.17 -9.60
C ASP A 4 -12.59 4.39 -8.67
N PHE A 5 -11.48 5.13 -8.56
CA PHE A 5 -11.38 6.38 -7.79
C PHE A 5 -11.04 7.56 -8.69
N THR A 6 -11.39 7.50 -9.97
CA THR A 6 -11.06 8.54 -10.96
C THR A 6 -11.84 9.84 -10.73
N ASP A 7 -12.93 9.75 -9.97
CA ASP A 7 -13.74 10.83 -9.43
C ASP A 7 -13.07 11.58 -8.27
N ILE A 8 -11.92 11.12 -7.76
CA ILE A 8 -11.17 11.80 -6.69
C ILE A 8 -9.98 12.57 -7.26
N PHE A 9 -9.85 13.85 -6.89
CA PHE A 9 -8.77 14.71 -7.40
C PHE A 9 -7.39 14.20 -6.97
N GLY A 10 -6.54 13.88 -7.94
CA GLY A 10 -5.16 13.42 -7.70
C GLY A 10 -5.03 11.93 -7.39
N ALA A 11 -6.13 11.18 -7.37
CA ALA A 11 -6.05 9.72 -7.34
C ALA A 11 -5.50 9.20 -8.67
N GLN A 12 -4.59 8.24 -8.59
CA GLN A 12 -3.96 7.58 -9.72
C GLN A 12 -4.01 6.06 -9.53
N PRO A 13 -4.34 5.27 -10.55
CA PRO A 13 -4.14 3.83 -10.49
C PRO A 13 -2.65 3.53 -10.31
N ILE A 14 -2.33 2.38 -9.71
CA ILE A 14 -0.96 1.90 -9.69
C ILE A 14 -0.68 1.25 -11.05
N PRO A 15 0.36 1.70 -11.79
CA PRO A 15 0.72 1.07 -13.06
C PRO A 15 1.01 -0.42 -12.87
N ALA A 16 0.69 -1.22 -13.89
CA ALA A 16 1.19 -2.58 -13.95
C ALA A 16 2.72 -2.57 -13.80
N ALA A 17 3.26 -3.55 -13.07
CA ALA A 17 4.69 -3.80 -13.14
C ALA A 17 5.01 -4.48 -14.46
N ASP A 18 6.20 -4.21 -14.99
CA ASP A 18 6.81 -5.08 -15.99
C ASP A 18 7.15 -6.40 -15.25
N LEU A 19 6.26 -7.39 -15.40
CA LEU A 19 6.24 -8.61 -14.60
C LEU A 19 7.11 -9.73 -15.21
N PRO A 20 7.60 -10.69 -14.37
CA PRO A 20 7.82 -10.58 -12.92
C PRO A 20 9.22 -10.03 -12.60
N LEU A 21 9.34 -9.20 -11.55
CA LEU A 21 10.65 -8.84 -11.01
C LEU A 21 11.33 -10.09 -10.46
N SER A 22 12.60 -10.30 -10.80
CA SER A 22 13.37 -11.37 -10.16
C SER A 22 13.51 -11.10 -8.64
N ALA A 23 13.77 -12.14 -7.85
CA ALA A 23 14.00 -11.97 -6.42
C ALA A 23 15.17 -11.02 -6.12
N ALA A 24 16.21 -11.00 -6.97
CA ALA A 24 17.33 -10.08 -6.84
C ALA A 24 16.90 -8.64 -7.13
N ASP A 25 16.18 -8.40 -8.23
CA ASP A 25 15.69 -7.07 -8.59
C ASP A 25 14.74 -6.53 -7.52
N LEU A 26 13.86 -7.38 -6.98
CA LEU A 26 12.95 -6.98 -5.92
C LEU A 26 13.72 -6.56 -4.65
N ARG A 27 14.76 -7.31 -4.24
CA ARG A 27 15.61 -6.93 -3.10
C ARG A 27 16.32 -5.60 -3.34
N THR A 28 16.86 -5.37 -4.54
CA THR A 28 17.49 -4.10 -4.94
C THR A 28 16.49 -2.96 -4.83
N ARG A 29 15.30 -3.08 -5.42
CA ARG A 29 14.27 -2.04 -5.36
C ARG A 29 13.77 -1.76 -3.94
N VAL A 30 13.69 -2.77 -3.09
CA VAL A 30 13.38 -2.59 -1.66
C VAL A 30 14.48 -1.79 -0.97
N ALA A 31 15.75 -2.09 -1.22
CA ALA A 31 16.86 -1.35 -0.64
C ALA A 31 16.87 0.12 -1.11
N GLU A 32 16.66 0.36 -2.40
CA GLU A 32 16.63 1.71 -3.01
C GLU A 32 15.50 2.60 -2.48
N LEU A 33 14.30 2.04 -2.28
CA LEU A 33 13.15 2.78 -1.73
C LEU A 33 13.19 2.90 -0.19
N GLY A 34 14.14 2.22 0.46
CA GLY A 34 14.29 2.24 1.89
C GLY A 34 14.58 3.63 2.47
N PRO A 35 14.54 3.77 3.80
CA PRO A 35 14.26 2.70 4.75
C PRO A 35 12.75 2.54 5.04
N TRP A 36 12.28 1.32 5.25
CA TRP A 36 10.85 0.96 5.37
C TRP A 36 10.34 1.02 6.81
N PHE A 37 9.23 1.73 6.98
CA PHE A 37 8.49 1.87 8.23
C PHE A 37 7.66 0.62 8.56
N HIS A 38 7.01 0.01 7.57
CA HIS A 38 6.24 -1.23 7.71
C HIS A 38 7.04 -2.45 7.23
N ASN A 39 6.88 -3.57 7.90
CA ASN A 39 7.31 -4.89 7.46
C ASN A 39 6.22 -5.48 6.58
N ILE A 40 6.50 -5.61 5.29
CA ILE A 40 5.58 -6.17 4.31
C ILE A 40 6.31 -7.35 3.65
N GLU A 41 5.71 -8.54 3.73
CA GLU A 41 6.14 -9.69 2.94
C GLU A 41 5.71 -9.46 1.48
N LEU A 42 6.69 -9.30 0.59
CA LEU A 42 6.48 -9.02 -0.83
C LEU A 42 6.48 -10.30 -1.68
N ALA A 43 7.30 -11.26 -1.30
CA ALA A 43 7.43 -12.58 -1.87
C ALA A 43 8.04 -13.51 -0.80
N PRO A 44 7.99 -14.85 -0.94
CA PRO A 44 8.53 -15.76 0.07
C PRO A 44 9.98 -15.43 0.47
N GLY A 45 10.18 -15.04 1.73
CA GLY A 45 11.50 -14.70 2.29
C GLY A 45 12.02 -13.31 1.88
N ILE A 46 11.16 -12.45 1.34
CA ILE A 46 11.46 -11.06 0.97
C ILE A 46 10.52 -10.15 1.73
N ALA A 47 10.98 -9.72 2.89
CA ALA A 47 10.29 -8.76 3.75
C ALA A 47 11.03 -7.42 3.76
N THR A 48 10.29 -6.31 3.64
CA THR A 48 10.84 -4.96 3.48
C THR A 48 11.79 -4.54 4.60
N ARG A 49 11.39 -4.74 5.87
CA ARG A 49 12.22 -4.38 7.04
C ARG A 49 13.36 -5.37 7.28
N GLY A 50 13.31 -6.57 6.70
CA GLY A 50 14.45 -7.48 6.67
C GLY A 50 15.59 -7.02 5.75
N ILE A 51 15.30 -6.13 4.81
CA ILE A 51 16.28 -5.63 3.82
C ILE A 51 16.72 -4.20 4.16
N ALA A 52 15.77 -3.30 4.41
CA ALA A 52 16.06 -1.89 4.66
C ALA A 52 15.15 -1.34 5.77
N PRO A 53 15.41 -1.64 7.05
CA PRO A 53 14.57 -1.20 8.16
C PRO A 53 14.70 0.31 8.44
N ALA A 54 13.57 1.00 8.65
CA ALA A 54 13.56 2.34 9.23
C ALA A 54 14.07 2.32 10.68
N PRO A 55 14.96 3.26 11.05
CA PRO A 55 15.37 3.43 12.43
C PRO A 55 14.20 3.91 13.29
N GLY A 56 14.28 3.69 14.60
CA GLY A 56 13.28 4.16 15.56
C GLY A 56 12.72 3.04 16.45
N PRO A 57 11.67 3.35 17.24
CA PRO A 57 11.20 2.47 18.31
C PRO A 57 10.32 1.31 17.82
N GLN A 58 9.95 1.30 16.53
CA GLN A 58 9.05 0.28 16.01
C GLN A 58 9.76 -1.09 15.93
N PRO A 59 9.08 -2.18 16.33
CA PRO A 59 9.65 -3.51 16.25
C PRO A 59 9.90 -3.95 14.80
N ALA A 60 10.65 -5.03 14.61
CA ALA A 60 11.00 -5.54 13.28
C ALA A 60 9.76 -5.88 12.44
N ASP A 61 8.69 -6.36 13.08
CA ASP A 61 7.44 -6.79 12.47
C ASP A 61 6.34 -5.71 12.40
N HIS A 62 6.65 -4.46 12.74
CA HIS A 62 5.67 -3.37 12.69
C HIS A 62 5.01 -3.29 11.31
N PRO A 63 3.67 -3.22 11.17
CA PRO A 63 2.66 -2.97 12.21
C PRO A 63 1.87 -4.22 12.65
N LEU A 64 2.42 -5.44 12.54
CA LEU A 64 1.68 -6.70 12.67
C LEU A 64 0.81 -6.82 13.94
N ARG A 65 1.30 -6.38 15.10
CA ARG A 65 0.50 -6.36 16.35
C ARG A 65 -0.82 -5.59 16.19
N ARG A 66 -0.81 -4.42 15.52
CA ARG A 66 -2.05 -3.66 15.27
C ARG A 66 -2.96 -4.41 14.31
N TRP A 67 -2.39 -5.02 13.28
CA TRP A 67 -3.16 -5.81 12.32
C TRP A 67 -3.86 -7.00 12.97
N GLN A 68 -3.21 -7.69 13.92
CA GLN A 68 -3.82 -8.81 14.64
C GLN A 68 -5.12 -8.44 15.34
N VAL A 69 -5.27 -7.18 15.80
CA VAL A 69 -6.52 -6.68 16.38
C VAL A 69 -7.52 -6.29 15.28
N TYR A 70 -7.08 -5.53 14.28
CA TYR A 70 -7.98 -5.01 13.24
C TYR A 70 -8.58 -6.13 12.38
N ARG A 71 -7.78 -7.16 12.09
CA ARG A 71 -8.17 -8.27 11.22
C ARG A 71 -9.36 -9.07 11.77
N GLU A 72 -9.60 -9.03 13.08
CA GLU A 72 -10.68 -9.74 13.78
C GLU A 72 -12.02 -9.00 13.68
N VAL A 73 -11.99 -7.67 13.58
CA VAL A 73 -13.21 -6.84 13.50
C VAL A 73 -13.57 -6.46 12.06
N LEU A 74 -12.64 -6.60 11.12
CA LEU A 74 -12.88 -6.37 9.70
C LEU A 74 -13.48 -7.63 9.04
N PRO A 75 -14.40 -7.47 8.07
CA PRO A 75 -14.90 -8.60 7.29
C PRO A 75 -13.77 -9.41 6.67
N ALA A 76 -13.85 -10.74 6.75
CA ALA A 76 -12.87 -11.63 6.11
C ALA A 76 -12.91 -11.50 4.57
N ASP A 77 -14.09 -11.22 4.03
CA ASP A 77 -14.33 -10.89 2.63
C ASP A 77 -14.84 -9.45 2.52
N MET A 78 -14.05 -8.60 1.88
CA MET A 78 -14.33 -7.19 1.65
C MET A 78 -14.62 -6.90 0.17
N ARG A 79 -14.91 -7.91 -0.65
CA ARG A 79 -15.31 -7.71 -2.05
C ARG A 79 -16.50 -6.76 -2.15
N GLY A 80 -16.38 -5.79 -3.05
CA GLY A 80 -17.39 -4.74 -3.25
C GLY A 80 -17.28 -3.55 -2.28
N MET A 81 -16.43 -3.62 -1.26
CA MET A 81 -16.16 -2.49 -0.39
C MET A 81 -15.18 -1.49 -1.03
N ARG A 82 -15.42 -0.21 -0.77
CA ARG A 82 -14.46 0.87 -1.04
C ARG A 82 -13.83 1.29 0.28
N VAL A 83 -12.50 1.34 0.33
CA VAL A 83 -11.73 1.74 1.51
C VAL A 83 -10.92 2.99 1.19
N LEU A 84 -10.88 3.92 2.14
CA LEU A 84 -10.01 5.08 2.12
C LEU A 84 -8.96 4.91 3.23
N ASP A 85 -7.69 4.81 2.86
CA ASP A 85 -6.55 4.69 3.77
C ASP A 85 -5.78 6.02 3.81
N LEU A 86 -5.89 6.76 4.92
CA LEU A 86 -5.33 8.10 5.09
C LEU A 86 -4.10 8.06 6.00
N GLY A 87 -2.97 8.57 5.52
CA GLY A 87 -1.68 8.36 6.19
C GLY A 87 -1.21 6.92 6.00
N SER A 88 -1.25 6.44 4.75
CA SER A 88 -1.01 5.03 4.42
C SER A 88 0.40 4.56 4.77
N ALA A 89 1.36 5.48 4.97
CA ALA A 89 2.78 5.19 5.04
C ALA A 89 3.17 4.22 3.91
N ASP A 90 3.95 3.16 4.19
CA ASP A 90 4.36 2.20 3.17
C ASP A 90 3.21 1.31 2.62
N GLY A 91 1.98 1.46 3.12
CA GLY A 91 0.79 0.81 2.54
C GLY A 91 0.38 -0.54 3.10
N PHE A 92 0.86 -0.93 4.29
CA PHE A 92 0.54 -2.23 4.90
C PHE A 92 -0.97 -2.47 5.00
N PHE A 93 -1.72 -1.52 5.57
CA PHE A 93 -3.16 -1.68 5.78
C PHE A 93 -3.93 -1.68 4.46
N ALA A 94 -3.59 -0.80 3.50
CA ALA A 94 -4.14 -0.85 2.15
C ALA A 94 -3.98 -2.23 1.49
N LEU A 95 -2.80 -2.86 1.61
CA LEU A 95 -2.54 -4.19 1.05
C LEU A 95 -3.39 -5.27 1.74
N GLU A 96 -3.50 -5.23 3.06
CA GLU A 96 -4.33 -6.18 3.80
C GLU A 96 -5.82 -6.09 3.44
N MET A 97 -6.34 -4.87 3.26
CA MET A 97 -7.72 -4.67 2.80
C MET A 97 -7.91 -5.13 1.35
N ALA A 98 -6.93 -4.89 0.49
CA ALA A 98 -6.93 -5.36 -0.90
C ALA A 98 -6.86 -6.90 -0.99
N ARG A 99 -6.07 -7.56 -0.13
CA ARG A 99 -6.01 -9.04 0.00
C ARG A 99 -7.37 -9.63 0.36
N ARG A 100 -8.17 -8.90 1.14
CA ARG A 100 -9.55 -9.26 1.48
C ARG A 100 -10.55 -8.93 0.38
N GLY A 101 -10.13 -8.31 -0.72
CA GLY A 101 -10.94 -8.06 -1.91
C GLY A 101 -11.52 -6.65 -2.04
N ALA A 102 -11.21 -5.73 -1.12
CA ALA A 102 -11.64 -4.34 -1.21
C ALA A 102 -10.96 -3.60 -2.39
N SER A 103 -11.62 -2.56 -2.89
CA SER A 103 -10.97 -1.52 -3.70
C SER A 103 -10.52 -0.39 -2.76
N VAL A 104 -9.25 0.01 -2.83
CA VAL A 104 -8.64 0.93 -1.85
C VAL A 104 -8.13 2.19 -2.54
N LEU A 105 -8.43 3.35 -1.98
CA LEU A 105 -7.67 4.59 -2.23
C LEU A 105 -6.75 4.83 -1.05
N ALA A 106 -5.44 4.73 -1.27
CA ALA A 106 -4.42 5.01 -0.27
C ALA A 106 -3.80 6.40 -0.50
N GLN A 107 -3.63 7.15 0.57
CA GLN A 107 -3.10 8.50 0.53
C GLN A 107 -2.06 8.74 1.61
N ASP A 108 -1.00 9.43 1.24
CA ASP A 108 0.00 9.97 2.14
C ASP A 108 0.52 11.32 1.63
N SER A 109 0.96 12.21 2.51
CA SER A 109 1.54 13.49 2.09
C SER A 109 3.00 13.35 1.61
N TRP A 110 3.68 12.28 2.01
CA TRP A 110 5.03 11.98 1.54
C TRP A 110 5.02 11.04 0.35
N GLY A 111 5.42 11.57 -0.82
CA GLY A 111 5.50 10.79 -2.07
C GLY A 111 6.39 9.55 -1.99
N ALA A 112 7.42 9.55 -1.12
CA ALA A 112 8.25 8.37 -0.86
C ALA A 112 7.45 7.19 -0.27
N MET A 113 6.48 7.47 0.60
CA MET A 113 5.59 6.45 1.17
C MET A 113 4.70 5.83 0.09
N ILE A 114 4.15 6.67 -0.80
CA ILE A 114 3.36 6.21 -1.95
C ILE A 114 4.21 5.40 -2.94
N ALA A 115 5.48 5.76 -3.17
CA ALA A 115 6.38 4.99 -4.02
C ALA A 115 6.62 3.56 -3.47
N ARG A 116 6.78 3.43 -2.15
CA ARG A 116 6.91 2.14 -1.45
C ARG A 116 5.66 1.30 -1.55
N LEU A 117 4.49 1.90 -1.29
CA LEU A 117 3.19 1.24 -1.46
C LEU A 117 3.03 0.73 -2.90
N ARG A 118 3.39 1.54 -3.90
CA ARG A 118 3.32 1.13 -5.32
C ARG A 118 4.17 -0.09 -5.60
N LEU A 119 5.43 -0.12 -5.14
CA LEU A 119 6.28 -1.32 -5.27
C LEU A 119 5.64 -2.51 -4.56
N ALA A 120 5.14 -2.34 -3.35
CA ALA A 120 4.58 -3.42 -2.56
C ALA A 120 3.31 -4.01 -3.19
N ALA A 121 2.42 -3.16 -3.71
CA ALA A 121 1.22 -3.58 -4.44
C ALA A 121 1.57 -4.34 -5.72
N GLN A 122 2.54 -3.85 -6.49
CA GLN A 122 3.05 -4.50 -7.69
C GLN A 122 3.65 -5.88 -7.39
N ALA A 123 4.52 -5.98 -6.38
CA ALA A 123 5.19 -7.23 -6.02
C ALA A 123 4.21 -8.30 -5.51
N THR A 124 3.11 -7.87 -4.87
CA THR A 124 2.10 -8.76 -4.29
C THR A 124 0.92 -9.03 -5.23
N GLY A 125 0.90 -8.46 -6.44
CA GLY A 125 -0.18 -8.65 -7.40
C GLY A 125 -1.50 -7.97 -7.04
N LEU A 126 -1.46 -6.92 -6.21
CA LEU A 126 -2.63 -6.20 -5.68
C LEU A 126 -2.81 -4.81 -6.32
N GLN A 127 -1.99 -4.45 -7.30
CA GLN A 127 -1.98 -3.13 -7.94
C GLN A 127 -3.30 -2.78 -8.63
N ASP A 128 -4.08 -3.78 -9.05
CA ASP A 128 -5.38 -3.62 -9.71
C ASP A 128 -6.52 -3.28 -8.74
N ARG A 129 -6.26 -3.34 -7.42
CA ARG A 129 -7.21 -3.03 -6.35
C ARG A 129 -6.90 -1.75 -5.61
N ILE A 130 -5.74 -1.13 -5.86
CA ILE A 130 -5.26 0.01 -5.08
C ILE A 130 -5.00 1.22 -5.98
N TRP A 131 -5.58 2.36 -5.60
CA TRP A 131 -5.35 3.68 -6.15
C TRP A 131 -4.54 4.46 -5.14
N THR A 132 -3.69 5.36 -5.63
CA THR A 132 -2.79 6.16 -4.79
C THR A 132 -3.00 7.64 -5.00
N ARG A 133 -2.84 8.41 -3.93
CA ARG A 133 -2.85 9.88 -3.97
C ARG A 133 -1.72 10.41 -3.10
N VAL A 134 -0.94 11.35 -3.63
CA VAL A 134 -0.01 12.13 -2.80
C VAL A 134 -0.73 13.41 -2.36
N GLY A 135 -0.77 13.67 -1.06
CA GLY A 135 -1.26 14.93 -0.52
C GLY A 135 -1.71 14.88 0.94
N GLU A 136 -1.88 16.07 1.51
CA GLU A 136 -2.39 16.26 2.87
C GLU A 136 -3.79 15.68 3.06
N VAL A 137 -4.08 15.21 4.28
CA VAL A 137 -5.37 14.59 4.63
C VAL A 137 -6.54 15.53 4.37
N THR A 138 -6.34 16.82 4.63
CA THR A 138 -7.32 17.89 4.44
C THR A 138 -7.58 18.26 2.98
N ALA A 139 -6.75 17.77 2.05
CA ALA A 139 -6.84 18.13 0.65
C ALA A 139 -7.67 17.16 -0.20
N ILE A 140 -8.15 16.04 0.38
CA ILE A 140 -8.97 15.07 -0.35
C ILE A 140 -10.30 15.70 -0.76
N ARG A 141 -10.66 15.56 -2.03
CA ARG A 141 -11.86 16.17 -2.60
C ARG A 141 -12.29 15.49 -3.90
N PRO A 142 -13.58 15.56 -4.27
CA PRO A 142 -14.03 15.17 -5.60
C PRO A 142 -13.29 15.95 -6.68
N ARG A 143 -13.04 15.29 -7.82
CA ARG A 143 -12.63 15.92 -9.07
C ARG A 143 -13.85 16.69 -9.59
N ARG A 144 -13.74 18.02 -9.66
CA ARG A 144 -14.80 18.85 -10.27
C ARG A 144 -14.85 18.54 -11.77
N THR A 145 -16.02 18.13 -12.24
CA THR A 145 -16.37 18.21 -13.66
C THR A 145 -16.77 19.66 -13.93
N LEU A 146 -16.19 20.28 -14.95
CA LEU A 146 -16.62 21.59 -15.45
C LEU A 146 -18.05 21.52 -16.00
#